data_AF-A0A950NLN4-F1
#
_entry.id   AF-A0A950NLN4-F1
#
_cell.length_a   1.000
_cell.length_b   1.000
_cell.length_c   1.000
_cell.angle_alpha   90.00
_cell.angle_beta   90.00
_cell.angle_gamma   90.00
#
_symmetry.space_group_name_H-M   'P 1'
#
loop_
_entity.id
_entity.type
_entity.pdbx_description
1 polymer ?
#
loop_
_entity_poly.entity_id
_entity_poly.type
_entity_poly.pdbx_seq_one_letter_code
_entity_poly.pdbx_strand_id
1 'polypeptide(L)'
;MAASLAATFGVLRAGTAPASATPTVTDSTTPGSFPWGTAFDGNGRVWVALPGCDLAPSCPGSTPPGQLALFDPASHTWVRTVSLPSGYGQPLFVAVAPGGKVWFTMPVTNSIGVYDPVTGNVQQWQAPSGNSGPWDLAIDHRGVIWFTEHYSNKIASFDPSTTNFQEVTTPALNSNPYGITVDGPGNIWFTENTDAVALIAEYTTGGTLNEYKVRNTQTAGTGLTPHLITIDQSGNPWWSEGFVGAIGMLDLANAQPGTNNGVTEFHYTPSCGNCGTHTSGIATDGRGNVWFDDSLQNTFGSMSIDGCSGFSLYNAPRSHPHDGLNVDAQNRVWFDEEFGNALAEVVPDGGVQPCRPQVGSGVVVDGWGGVHPFSVGGAPAPNGPFVQAPYWPGWDIVRGDALVPGGSGNPSPGGYMLDGLGGVHAFGMENNAPPPPVHGAPYWPDWDIARGVALMPNGGAMPRGGFVLDGFGLLHWFTIGSNTTPAPTIDYGPGTYTPNRDLARGVFILPDGSGGYVVDAFGGLHPFSIDNAAMPSSTVGGGASWPGWDIARGAALGAATNGLLLDGFGGLHPFWFGSSSITSSNITGAPYWPGWSIARAIGM
;
A
#
# COMPACT_ATOMS: atom_id res chain seq x y z
N MET A 1 -40.92 62.93 17.58
CA MET A 1 -40.14 61.81 18.12
C MET A 1 -40.08 60.74 17.05
N ALA A 2 -38.95 60.67 16.34
CA ALA A 2 -38.67 59.64 15.34
C ALA A 2 -37.28 59.11 15.68
N ALA A 3 -37.15 57.80 15.89
CA ALA A 3 -35.87 57.14 16.11
C ALA A 3 -35.75 56.02 15.09
N SER A 4 -34.72 56.11 14.24
CA SER A 4 -34.36 55.13 13.23
C SER A 4 -33.67 53.92 13.87
N LEU A 5 -34.06 52.72 13.44
CA LEU A 5 -33.31 51.48 13.67
C LEU A 5 -32.14 51.40 12.67
N ALA A 6 -30.91 51.29 13.17
CA ALA A 6 -29.74 50.92 12.39
C ALA A 6 -29.48 49.42 12.56
N ALA A 7 -29.51 48.66 11.46
CA ALA A 7 -29.13 47.26 11.43
C ALA A 7 -27.60 47.15 11.32
N THR A 8 -26.98 46.42 12.24
CA THR A 8 -25.54 46.10 12.21
C THR A 8 -25.37 44.76 11.47
N PHE A 9 -24.63 44.77 10.36
CA PHE A 9 -24.22 43.56 9.65
C PHE A 9 -23.18 42.79 10.49
N GLY A 10 -23.56 41.63 11.00
CA GLY A 10 -22.63 40.65 11.57
C GLY A 10 -21.92 39.90 10.45
N VAL A 11 -20.61 40.07 10.35
CA VAL A 11 -19.74 39.26 9.48
C VAL A 11 -19.78 37.82 10.01
N LEU A 12 -20.31 36.89 9.21
CA LEU A 12 -20.16 35.46 9.43
C LEU A 12 -18.65 35.14 9.44
N ARG A 13 -18.11 34.81 10.61
CA ARG A 13 -16.79 34.19 10.71
C ARG A 13 -16.84 32.89 9.92
N ALA A 14 -15.90 32.73 8.99
CA ALA A 14 -15.61 31.45 8.38
C ALA A 14 -15.49 30.39 9.47
N GLY A 15 -16.25 29.30 9.34
CA GLY A 15 -16.11 28.14 10.20
C GLY A 15 -14.66 27.69 10.17
N THR A 16 -14.07 27.53 11.36
CA THR A 16 -12.78 26.90 11.56
C THR A 16 -12.78 25.56 10.85
N ALA A 17 -11.76 25.29 10.04
CA ALA A 17 -11.47 23.94 9.55
C ALA A 17 -11.52 22.96 10.75
N PRO A 18 -12.04 21.73 10.58
CA PRO A 18 -11.96 20.75 11.64
C PRO A 18 -10.49 20.58 12.04
N ALA A 19 -10.22 20.57 13.34
CA ALA A 19 -8.88 20.35 13.87
C ALA A 19 -8.31 19.06 13.26
N SER A 20 -7.06 19.11 12.78
CA SER A 20 -6.29 17.92 12.40
C SER A 20 -6.33 16.92 13.55
N ALA A 21 -7.02 15.79 13.36
CA ALA A 21 -7.02 14.73 14.35
C ALA A 21 -5.58 14.20 14.52
N THR A 22 -5.16 14.02 15.77
CA THR A 22 -3.80 13.58 16.13
C THR A 22 -3.83 12.07 16.30
N PRO A 23 -2.93 11.30 15.66
CA PRO A 23 -2.95 9.85 15.77
C PRO A 23 -2.90 9.41 17.24
N THR A 24 -3.59 8.31 17.53
CA THR A 24 -3.56 7.71 18.87
C THR A 24 -2.33 6.82 19.00
N VAL A 25 -1.56 7.00 20.06
CA VAL A 25 -0.31 6.26 20.32
C VAL A 25 -0.42 5.53 21.65
N THR A 26 -0.08 4.23 21.67
CA THR A 26 -0.12 3.38 22.86
C THR A 26 1.19 2.60 23.00
N ASP A 27 1.81 2.66 24.17
CA ASP A 27 3.03 1.90 24.45
C ASP A 27 2.80 0.64 25.26
N SER A 28 3.55 -0.39 24.89
CA SER A 28 3.72 -1.60 25.69
C SER A 28 5.18 -1.78 26.08
N THR A 29 5.49 -1.75 27.38
CA THR A 29 6.84 -2.04 27.87
C THR A 29 7.24 -3.46 27.49
N THR A 30 8.38 -3.62 26.84
CA THR A 30 8.92 -4.90 26.40
C THR A 30 9.39 -5.76 27.58
N PRO A 31 9.37 -7.10 27.48
CA PRO A 31 9.83 -8.00 28.53
C PRO A 31 11.36 -8.09 28.64
N GLY A 32 12.08 -7.49 27.70
CA GLY A 32 13.55 -7.38 27.68
C GLY A 32 13.97 -5.92 27.51
N SER A 33 15.18 -5.70 27.02
CA SER A 33 15.72 -4.35 26.85
C SER A 33 16.35 -4.14 25.48
N PHE A 34 16.43 -2.88 25.07
CA PHE A 34 16.90 -2.44 23.75
C PHE A 34 16.15 -3.16 22.63
N PRO A 35 14.81 -3.05 22.55
CA PRO A 35 14.11 -3.55 21.37
C PRO A 35 14.71 -2.95 20.10
N TRP A 36 14.63 -3.70 19.01
CA TRP A 36 15.22 -3.35 17.72
C TRP A 36 14.22 -3.71 16.62
N GLY A 37 14.57 -4.59 15.68
CA GLY A 37 13.66 -4.95 14.59
C GLY A 37 12.35 -5.60 15.07
N THR A 38 11.27 -5.30 14.34
CA THR A 38 9.95 -5.93 14.51
C THR A 38 9.48 -6.60 13.22
N ALA A 39 8.53 -7.55 13.32
CA ALA A 39 7.87 -8.17 12.16
C ALA A 39 6.53 -8.79 12.56
N PHE A 40 5.59 -8.92 11.61
CA PHE A 40 4.29 -9.53 11.88
C PHE A 40 4.23 -11.00 11.51
N ASP A 41 3.52 -11.80 12.31
CA ASP A 41 3.11 -13.14 11.89
C ASP A 41 1.78 -13.14 11.12
N GLY A 42 1.41 -14.29 10.54
CA GLY A 42 0.18 -14.43 9.76
C GLY A 42 -1.13 -14.21 10.53
N ASN A 43 -1.09 -14.02 11.85
CA ASN A 43 -2.25 -13.64 12.67
C ASN A 43 -2.25 -12.15 13.04
N GLY A 44 -1.29 -11.36 12.52
CA GLY A 44 -1.15 -9.94 12.85
C GLY A 44 -0.52 -9.67 14.22
N ARG A 45 0.17 -10.65 14.80
CA ARG A 45 0.92 -10.47 16.07
C ARG A 45 2.33 -9.97 15.79
N VAL A 46 2.90 -9.20 16.70
CA VAL A 46 4.18 -8.52 16.52
C VAL A 46 5.30 -9.30 17.19
N TRP A 47 6.26 -9.78 16.40
CA TRP A 47 7.54 -10.27 16.88
C TRP A 47 8.50 -9.10 17.05
N VAL A 48 9.25 -9.10 18.14
CA VAL A 48 10.24 -8.07 18.49
C VAL A 48 11.55 -8.74 18.87
N ALA A 49 12.66 -8.29 18.29
CA ALA A 49 14.00 -8.67 18.71
C ALA A 49 14.42 -7.87 19.95
N LEU A 50 15.03 -8.54 20.93
CA LEU A 50 15.47 -7.94 22.19
C LEU A 50 16.95 -8.32 22.42
N PRO A 51 17.90 -7.61 21.80
CA PRO A 51 19.33 -7.84 21.94
C PRO A 51 19.84 -7.74 23.38
N GLY A 52 19.22 -6.91 24.23
CA GLY A 52 19.67 -6.72 25.61
C GLY A 52 20.85 -5.74 25.75
N CYS A 53 21.21 -5.05 24.68
CA CYS A 53 22.27 -4.05 24.58
C CYS A 53 22.02 -3.16 23.36
N ASP A 54 22.51 -1.93 23.44
CA ASP A 54 22.76 -1.07 22.27
C ASP A 54 24.00 -1.61 21.52
N LEU A 55 23.84 -1.94 20.24
CA LEU A 55 24.88 -2.53 19.42
C LEU A 55 25.65 -1.43 18.66
N ALA A 56 26.69 -0.88 19.28
CA ALA A 56 27.54 0.15 18.66
C ALA A 56 29.04 -0.01 19.01
N PRO A 57 29.88 -0.70 18.21
CA PRO A 57 29.58 -1.62 17.10
C PRO A 57 29.38 -3.09 17.56
N SER A 58 29.49 -3.34 18.87
CA SER A 58 29.37 -4.68 19.45
C SER A 58 28.84 -4.57 20.87
N CYS A 59 28.05 -5.55 21.29
CA CYS A 59 27.60 -5.62 22.67
C CYS A 59 28.77 -5.96 23.61
N PRO A 60 28.73 -5.50 24.87
CA PRO A 60 29.69 -5.92 25.87
C PRO A 60 29.83 -7.45 25.91
N GLY A 61 31.05 -7.98 26.04
CA GLY A 61 31.27 -9.44 26.06
C GLY A 61 30.60 -10.18 27.22
N SER A 62 30.07 -9.45 28.21
CA SER A 62 29.25 -9.98 29.31
C SER A 62 27.75 -10.05 29.00
N THR A 63 27.30 -9.52 27.86
CA THR A 63 25.88 -9.52 27.49
C THR A 63 25.44 -10.96 27.20
N PRO A 64 24.38 -11.45 27.86
CA PRO A 64 23.85 -12.78 27.59
C PRO A 64 23.26 -12.88 26.16
N PRO A 65 22.97 -14.10 25.66
CA PRO A 65 22.14 -14.25 24.46
C PRO A 65 20.85 -13.45 24.60
N GLY A 66 20.41 -12.82 23.52
CA GLY A 66 19.22 -11.99 23.54
C GLY A 66 17.92 -12.80 23.56
N GLN A 67 16.81 -12.10 23.36
CA GLN A 67 15.47 -12.69 23.37
C GLN A 67 14.69 -12.32 22.13
N LEU A 68 13.66 -13.12 21.84
CA LEU A 68 12.57 -12.76 20.93
C LEU A 68 11.28 -12.68 21.75
N ALA A 69 10.44 -11.70 21.47
CA ALA A 69 9.16 -11.57 22.15
C ALA A 69 8.01 -11.44 21.16
N LEU A 70 6.85 -11.98 21.53
CA LEU A 70 5.62 -11.95 20.73
C LEU A 70 4.55 -11.18 21.47
N PHE A 71 4.09 -10.09 20.86
CA PHE A 71 3.01 -9.24 21.34
C PHE A 71 1.72 -9.53 20.55
N ASP A 72 0.59 -9.62 21.25
CA ASP A 72 -0.73 -9.75 20.65
C ASP A 72 -1.47 -8.40 20.74
N PRO A 73 -1.69 -7.72 19.60
CA PRO A 73 -2.41 -6.45 19.57
C PRO A 73 -3.89 -6.55 19.98
N ALA A 74 -4.53 -7.71 19.84
CA ALA A 74 -5.95 -7.84 20.17
C ALA A 74 -6.19 -7.84 21.69
N SER A 75 -5.27 -8.45 22.45
CA SER A 75 -5.33 -8.48 23.91
C SER A 75 -4.43 -7.45 24.58
N HIS A 76 -3.57 -6.75 23.82
CA HIS A 76 -2.51 -5.87 24.31
C HIS A 76 -1.60 -6.55 25.36
N THR A 77 -1.13 -7.77 25.07
CA THR A 77 -0.28 -8.54 26.00
C THR A 77 0.87 -9.24 25.29
N TRP A 78 1.99 -9.39 26.01
CA TRP A 78 3.08 -10.28 25.63
C TRP A 78 2.66 -11.74 25.81
N VAL A 79 2.51 -12.46 24.70
CA VAL A 79 2.07 -13.86 24.68
C VAL A 79 3.23 -14.81 24.94
N ARG A 80 4.44 -14.42 24.52
CA ARG A 80 5.63 -15.26 24.62
C ARG A 80 6.90 -14.43 24.68
N THR A 81 7.85 -14.88 25.50
CA THR A 81 9.25 -14.45 25.44
C THR A 81 10.12 -15.69 25.31
N VAL A 82 11.06 -15.65 24.37
CA VAL A 82 11.97 -16.74 24.03
C VAL A 82 13.39 -16.28 24.33
N SER A 83 14.01 -16.83 25.36
CA SER A 83 15.45 -16.63 25.59
C SER A 83 16.26 -17.51 24.65
N LEU A 84 17.22 -16.92 23.93
CA LEU A 84 18.10 -17.69 23.07
C LEU A 84 19.05 -18.58 23.90
N PRO A 85 19.42 -19.77 23.41
CA PRO A 85 20.30 -20.68 24.15
C PRO A 85 21.73 -20.13 24.34
N SER A 86 22.49 -20.73 25.26
CA SER A 86 23.92 -20.44 25.40
C SER A 86 24.66 -20.71 24.09
N GLY A 87 25.54 -19.80 23.69
CA GLY A 87 26.28 -19.84 22.43
C GLY A 87 25.63 -19.07 21.27
N TYR A 88 24.40 -18.58 21.45
CA TYR A 88 23.75 -17.65 20.53
C TYR A 88 24.13 -16.20 20.86
N GLY A 89 24.00 -15.32 19.87
CA GLY A 89 24.25 -13.90 20.01
C GLY A 89 23.01 -13.08 20.41
N GLN A 90 23.11 -11.78 20.15
CA GLN A 90 22.02 -10.84 20.31
C GLN A 90 21.28 -10.69 18.97
N PRO A 91 19.96 -10.98 18.91
CA PRO A 91 19.18 -10.80 17.70
C PRO A 91 18.95 -9.30 17.45
N LEU A 92 19.08 -8.84 16.20
CA LEU A 92 18.76 -7.45 15.84
C LEU A 92 17.46 -7.32 15.07
N PHE A 93 17.41 -7.88 13.86
CA PHE A 93 16.22 -7.83 13.02
C PHE A 93 15.51 -9.18 13.01
N VAL A 94 14.21 -9.16 12.75
CA VAL A 94 13.37 -10.35 12.64
C VAL A 94 12.56 -10.31 11.35
N ALA A 95 12.34 -11.47 10.75
CA ALA A 95 11.40 -11.65 9.65
C ALA A 95 10.60 -12.95 9.86
N VAL A 96 9.32 -12.95 9.52
CA VAL A 96 8.46 -14.12 9.72
C VAL A 96 8.13 -14.77 8.38
N ALA A 97 8.52 -16.03 8.22
CA ALA A 97 8.19 -16.81 7.02
C ALA A 97 6.68 -17.14 6.98
N PRO A 98 6.08 -17.40 5.81
CA PRO A 98 4.65 -17.77 5.70
C PRO A 98 4.23 -18.97 6.58
N GLY A 99 5.16 -19.88 6.90
CA GLY A 99 4.94 -21.01 7.82
C GLY A 99 5.01 -20.64 9.31
N GLY A 100 5.15 -19.36 9.67
CA GLY A 100 5.21 -18.85 11.04
C GLY A 100 6.58 -18.99 11.72
N LYS A 101 7.61 -19.50 11.02
CA LYS A 101 8.99 -19.53 11.55
C LYS A 101 9.55 -18.11 11.58
N VAL A 102 10.24 -17.76 12.66
CA VAL A 102 10.80 -16.43 12.89
C VAL A 102 12.29 -16.50 12.63
N TRP A 103 12.76 -15.84 11.58
CA TRP A 103 14.16 -15.69 11.25
C TRP A 103 14.72 -14.43 11.89
N PHE A 104 16.00 -14.45 12.24
CA PHE A 104 16.67 -13.31 12.86
C PHE A 104 18.17 -13.32 12.59
N THR A 105 18.79 -12.14 12.62
CA THR A 105 20.22 -11.92 12.44
C THR A 105 20.93 -11.74 13.77
N MET A 106 22.17 -12.23 13.89
CA MET A 106 23.01 -12.08 15.08
C MET A 106 24.43 -11.62 14.68
N PRO A 107 24.66 -10.30 14.54
CA PRO A 107 25.91 -9.76 14.01
C PRO A 107 27.15 -10.21 14.80
N VAL A 108 27.09 -10.15 16.14
CA VAL A 108 28.23 -10.43 17.04
C VAL A 108 28.72 -11.88 16.92
N THR A 109 27.81 -12.82 16.68
CA THR A 109 28.14 -14.26 16.53
C THR A 109 28.22 -14.68 15.06
N ASN A 110 28.18 -13.71 14.14
CA ASN A 110 28.32 -13.92 12.71
C ASN A 110 27.35 -14.99 12.15
N SER A 111 26.07 -14.91 12.54
CA SER A 111 25.11 -15.94 12.19
C SER A 111 23.70 -15.41 11.94
N ILE A 112 22.92 -16.22 11.23
CA ILE A 112 21.46 -16.12 11.17
C ILE A 112 20.85 -17.24 11.99
N GLY A 113 19.69 -16.99 12.58
CA GLY A 113 18.95 -17.94 13.39
C GLY A 113 17.50 -18.07 12.94
N VAL A 114 16.89 -19.19 13.33
CA VAL A 114 15.45 -19.41 13.18
C VAL A 114 14.86 -19.96 14.47
N TYR A 115 13.69 -19.46 14.83
CA TYR A 115 12.84 -19.98 15.88
C TYR A 115 11.57 -20.58 15.26
N ASP A 116 11.20 -21.79 15.68
CA ASP A 116 9.94 -22.44 15.35
C ASP A 116 8.94 -22.29 16.52
N PRO A 117 7.89 -21.46 16.40
CA PRO A 117 6.92 -21.28 17.48
C PRO A 117 6.06 -22.51 17.77
N VAL A 118 5.97 -23.46 16.85
CA VAL A 118 5.18 -24.70 17.00
C VAL A 118 5.95 -25.70 17.86
N THR A 119 7.23 -25.92 17.54
CA THR A 119 8.04 -26.92 18.25
C THR A 119 8.85 -26.32 19.42
N GLY A 120 9.02 -25.00 19.44
CA GLY A 120 9.88 -24.30 20.39
C GLY A 120 11.38 -24.43 20.10
N ASN A 121 11.77 -24.96 18.93
CA ASN A 121 13.17 -25.19 18.60
C ASN A 121 13.83 -23.92 18.05
N VAL A 122 15.11 -23.73 18.38
CA VAL A 122 15.96 -22.69 17.81
C VAL A 122 17.13 -23.35 17.08
N GLN A 123 17.49 -22.84 15.90
CA GLN A 123 18.65 -23.26 15.12
C GLN A 123 19.42 -22.02 14.61
N GLN A 124 20.71 -22.17 14.33
CA GLN A 124 21.53 -21.09 13.75
C GLN A 124 22.53 -21.65 12.73
N TRP A 125 22.93 -20.79 11.80
CA TRP A 125 23.94 -21.05 10.79
C TRP A 125 24.92 -19.89 10.71
N GLN A 126 26.21 -20.21 10.69
CA GLN A 126 27.26 -19.22 10.54
C GLN A 126 27.25 -18.65 9.12
N ALA A 127 27.38 -17.34 9.00
CA ALA A 127 27.59 -16.70 7.72
C ALA A 127 28.94 -17.17 7.11
N PRO A 128 29.05 -17.30 5.77
CA PRO A 128 30.24 -17.90 5.16
C PRO A 128 31.51 -17.05 5.34
N SER A 129 31.39 -15.74 5.15
CA SER A 129 32.44 -14.78 5.44
C SER A 129 32.58 -14.56 6.94
N GLY A 130 33.82 -14.58 7.44
CA GLY A 130 34.11 -14.28 8.84
C GLY A 130 33.93 -12.78 9.15
N ASN A 131 33.37 -12.46 10.31
CA ASN A 131 33.04 -11.09 10.73
C ASN A 131 32.20 -10.33 9.69
N SER A 132 31.27 -11.01 9.03
CA SER A 132 30.40 -10.42 8.02
C SER A 132 29.37 -9.46 8.63
N GLY A 133 28.96 -9.73 9.86
CA GLY A 133 27.96 -8.94 10.58
C GLY A 133 26.60 -8.97 9.90
N PRO A 134 25.90 -10.12 9.91
CA PRO A 134 24.52 -10.20 9.42
C PRO A 134 23.65 -9.17 10.13
N TRP A 135 23.04 -8.23 9.40
CA TRP A 135 22.39 -7.05 9.97
C TRP A 135 20.87 -7.07 9.83
N ASP A 136 20.31 -6.59 8.73
CA ASP A 136 18.88 -6.70 8.42
C ASP A 136 18.62 -7.94 7.56
N LEU A 137 17.36 -8.39 7.50
CA LEU A 137 16.95 -9.56 6.72
C LEU A 137 15.56 -9.43 6.11
N ALA A 138 15.40 -10.01 4.93
CA ALA A 138 14.13 -10.17 4.23
C ALA A 138 13.96 -11.59 3.70
N ILE A 139 12.72 -12.01 3.44
CA ILE A 139 12.41 -13.35 2.94
C ILE A 139 11.81 -13.20 1.55
N ASP A 140 12.42 -13.84 0.55
CA ASP A 140 11.90 -13.80 -0.82
C ASP A 140 10.65 -14.68 -0.99
N HIS A 141 9.97 -14.53 -2.14
CA HIS A 141 8.74 -15.26 -2.46
C HIS A 141 8.90 -16.79 -2.52
N ARG A 142 10.15 -17.30 -2.51
CA ARG A 142 10.48 -18.74 -2.48
C ARG A 142 10.84 -19.22 -1.08
N GLY A 143 10.86 -18.34 -0.08
CA GLY A 143 11.27 -18.64 1.28
C GLY A 143 12.78 -18.64 1.50
N VAL A 144 13.56 -18.06 0.59
CA VAL A 144 15.00 -17.86 0.75
C VAL A 144 15.23 -16.63 1.63
N ILE A 145 16.14 -16.75 2.60
CA ILE A 145 16.44 -15.70 3.56
C ILE A 145 17.58 -14.85 3.02
N TRP A 146 17.31 -13.59 2.72
CA TRP A 146 18.30 -12.61 2.30
C TRP A 146 18.68 -11.72 3.48
N PHE A 147 19.96 -11.40 3.62
CA PHE A 147 20.45 -10.55 4.69
C PHE A 147 21.65 -9.72 4.25
N THR A 148 21.83 -8.56 4.86
CA THR A 148 23.00 -7.70 4.66
C THR A 148 24.17 -8.16 5.52
N GLU A 149 25.37 -8.09 4.96
CA GLU A 149 26.62 -8.35 5.69
C GLU A 149 27.39 -7.04 5.87
N HIS A 150 26.99 -6.29 6.91
CA HIS A 150 27.34 -4.90 7.12
C HIS A 150 28.86 -4.64 7.17
N TYR A 151 29.67 -5.55 7.71
CA TYR A 151 31.12 -5.35 7.84
C TYR A 151 31.94 -5.93 6.70
N SER A 152 31.34 -6.68 5.78
CA SER A 152 32.06 -7.35 4.69
C SER A 152 31.71 -6.87 3.29
N ASN A 153 30.84 -5.86 3.18
CA ASN A 153 30.40 -5.26 1.91
C ASN A 153 29.74 -6.30 0.99
N LYS A 154 28.77 -7.04 1.56
CA LYS A 154 28.02 -8.06 0.83
C LYS A 154 26.56 -8.06 1.22
N ILE A 155 25.76 -8.70 0.39
CA ILE A 155 24.53 -9.35 0.81
C ILE A 155 24.73 -10.86 0.69
N ALA A 156 23.97 -11.62 1.46
CA ALA A 156 23.97 -13.07 1.39
C ALA A 156 22.55 -13.62 1.38
N SER A 157 22.39 -14.79 0.76
CA SER A 157 21.16 -15.56 0.81
C SER A 157 21.41 -16.92 1.45
N PHE A 158 20.40 -17.42 2.17
CA PHE A 158 20.36 -18.74 2.75
C PHE A 158 19.07 -19.44 2.33
N ASP A 159 19.20 -20.58 1.66
CA ASP A 159 18.07 -21.43 1.29
C ASP A 159 17.86 -22.51 2.37
N PRO A 160 16.77 -22.44 3.17
CA PRO A 160 16.53 -23.41 4.25
C PRO A 160 16.26 -24.83 3.73
N SER A 161 15.84 -24.99 2.47
CA SER A 161 15.54 -26.30 1.88
C SER A 161 16.80 -27.08 1.51
N THR A 162 17.88 -26.37 1.16
CA THR A 162 19.16 -26.96 0.76
C THR A 162 20.28 -26.69 1.75
N THR A 163 20.07 -25.82 2.74
CA THR A 163 21.05 -25.35 3.73
C THR A 163 22.30 -24.74 3.09
N ASN A 164 22.13 -24.08 1.94
CA ASN A 164 23.22 -23.47 1.19
C ASN A 164 23.19 -21.94 1.30
N PHE A 165 24.38 -21.36 1.35
CA PHE A 165 24.60 -19.92 1.25
C PHE A 165 25.06 -19.51 -0.14
N GLN A 166 24.71 -18.29 -0.54
CA GLN A 166 25.30 -17.57 -1.67
C GLN A 166 25.59 -16.13 -1.23
N GLU A 167 26.80 -15.64 -1.49
CA GLU A 167 27.20 -14.26 -1.19
C GLU A 167 27.34 -13.45 -2.48
N VAL A 168 26.91 -12.20 -2.44
CA VAL A 168 27.07 -11.22 -3.51
C VAL A 168 27.83 -10.02 -2.95
N THR A 169 28.98 -9.71 -3.53
CA THR A 169 29.83 -8.61 -3.08
C THR A 169 29.43 -7.31 -3.75
N THR A 170 29.33 -6.23 -2.98
CA THR A 170 29.12 -4.90 -3.54
C THR A 170 30.41 -4.35 -4.18
N PRO A 171 30.31 -3.56 -5.25
CA PRO A 171 31.46 -2.91 -5.87
C PRO A 171 32.25 -1.99 -4.91
N ALA A 172 31.55 -1.31 -4.00
CA ALA A 172 32.17 -0.38 -3.05
C ALA A 172 32.78 -1.10 -1.83
N LEU A 173 34.06 -0.84 -1.54
CA LEU A 173 34.82 -1.48 -0.45
C LEU A 173 34.44 -1.03 0.98
N ASN A 174 33.49 -0.10 1.10
CA ASN A 174 32.99 0.47 2.35
C ASN A 174 31.50 0.81 2.24
N SER A 175 30.76 -0.01 1.50
CA SER A 175 29.32 0.10 1.29
C SER A 175 28.51 -0.01 2.59
N ASN A 176 28.99 -0.76 3.58
CA ASN A 176 28.25 -1.12 4.80
C ASN A 176 26.75 -1.37 4.58
N PRO A 177 26.36 -2.46 3.88
CA PRO A 177 24.96 -2.71 3.60
C PRO A 177 24.13 -2.77 4.89
N TYR A 178 22.98 -2.10 4.94
CA TYR A 178 22.17 -1.98 6.17
C TYR A 178 20.78 -2.58 6.00
N GLY A 179 19.81 -1.79 5.52
CA GLY A 179 18.44 -2.24 5.32
C GLY A 179 18.29 -3.08 4.07
N ILE A 180 17.36 -4.02 4.08
CA ILE A 180 17.10 -4.92 2.94
C ILE A 180 15.62 -5.24 2.79
N THR A 181 15.15 -5.30 1.56
CA THR A 181 13.77 -5.63 1.23
C THR A 181 13.67 -6.38 -0.10
N VAL A 182 12.49 -6.95 -0.38
CA VAL A 182 12.20 -7.71 -1.60
C VAL A 182 11.02 -7.07 -2.32
N ASP A 183 11.17 -6.79 -3.60
CA ASP A 183 10.10 -6.22 -4.41
C ASP A 183 9.12 -7.29 -4.95
N GLY A 184 8.05 -6.86 -5.63
CA GLY A 184 7.06 -7.75 -6.24
C GLY A 184 7.66 -8.77 -7.21
N PRO A 185 8.54 -8.36 -8.16
CA PRO A 185 9.28 -9.26 -9.03
C PRO A 185 10.24 -10.25 -8.33
N GLY A 186 10.66 -9.97 -7.09
CA GLY A 186 11.60 -10.77 -6.33
C GLY A 186 13.06 -10.32 -6.44
N ASN A 187 13.30 -9.09 -6.88
CA ASN A 187 14.62 -8.45 -6.77
C ASN A 187 14.86 -8.05 -5.31
N ILE A 188 16.13 -8.02 -4.94
CA ILE A 188 16.57 -7.69 -3.59
C ILE A 188 17.09 -6.25 -3.59
N TRP A 189 16.46 -5.39 -2.80
CA TRP A 189 16.83 -3.98 -2.67
C TRP A 189 17.49 -3.75 -1.33
N PHE A 190 18.59 -3.01 -1.31
CA PHE A 190 19.31 -2.72 -0.06
C PHE A 190 20.02 -1.36 -0.09
N THR A 191 20.31 -0.82 1.09
CA THR A 191 21.02 0.44 1.25
C THR A 191 22.50 0.22 1.49
N GLU A 192 23.34 1.12 0.95
CA GLU A 192 24.77 1.20 1.26
C GLU A 192 25.01 2.40 2.19
N ASN A 193 25.07 2.11 3.50
CA ASN A 193 24.83 3.02 4.62
C ASN A 193 26.04 3.87 5.05
N THR A 194 26.96 4.22 4.16
CA THR A 194 28.06 5.14 4.50
C THR A 194 27.97 6.43 3.73
N ASP A 195 28.31 7.55 4.36
CA ASP A 195 28.31 8.85 3.69
C ASP A 195 29.35 8.95 2.57
N ALA A 196 30.40 8.13 2.61
CA ALA A 196 31.37 8.00 1.55
C ALA A 196 30.85 7.26 0.31
N VAL A 197 29.75 6.50 0.43
CA VAL A 197 29.18 5.68 -0.65
C VAL A 197 27.76 6.14 -0.99
N ALA A 198 26.84 6.07 -0.04
CA ALA A 198 25.45 6.54 -0.10
C ALA A 198 24.73 6.14 -1.40
N LEU A 199 24.55 4.83 -1.58
CA LEU A 199 23.90 4.21 -2.73
C LEU A 199 22.68 3.39 -2.31
N ILE A 200 21.78 3.20 -3.28
CA ILE A 200 20.71 2.20 -3.23
C ILE A 200 21.06 1.11 -4.24
N ALA A 201 21.04 -0.13 -3.83
CA ALA A 201 21.44 -1.25 -4.67
C ALA A 201 20.26 -2.20 -4.93
N GLU A 202 20.24 -2.77 -6.14
CA GLU A 202 19.28 -3.78 -6.60
C GLU A 202 20.05 -5.02 -7.06
N TYR A 203 19.80 -6.16 -6.44
CA TYR A 203 20.21 -7.46 -6.96
C TYR A 203 19.02 -8.12 -7.66
N THR A 204 19.06 -8.12 -8.98
CA THR A 204 17.99 -8.63 -9.83
C THR A 204 17.86 -10.15 -9.75
N THR A 205 16.66 -10.67 -10.03
CA THR A 205 16.43 -12.13 -10.20
C THR A 205 17.31 -12.77 -11.28
N GLY A 206 17.81 -11.97 -12.24
CA GLY A 206 18.76 -12.39 -13.27
C GLY A 206 20.22 -12.48 -12.81
N GLY A 207 20.53 -12.11 -11.57
CA GLY A 207 21.88 -12.15 -11.00
C GLY A 207 22.74 -10.92 -11.32
N THR A 208 22.13 -9.83 -11.76
CA THR A 208 22.81 -8.54 -11.98
C THR A 208 22.66 -7.66 -10.76
N LEU A 209 23.76 -7.07 -10.30
CA LEU A 209 23.79 -6.04 -9.26
C LEU A 209 23.84 -4.65 -9.91
N ASN A 210 22.82 -3.84 -9.66
CA ASN A 210 22.73 -2.44 -10.05
C ASN A 210 22.89 -1.54 -8.82
N GLU A 211 23.51 -0.38 -8.98
CA GLU A 211 23.64 0.63 -7.93
C GLU A 211 23.13 1.98 -8.44
N TYR A 212 22.40 2.71 -7.61
CA TYR A 212 21.82 4.02 -7.90
C TYR A 212 22.36 5.02 -6.90
N LYS A 213 22.80 6.18 -7.41
CA LYS A 213 23.32 7.25 -6.55
C LYS A 213 22.16 7.98 -5.91
N VAL A 214 22.27 8.31 -4.62
CA VAL A 214 21.32 9.25 -4.01
C VAL A 214 21.57 10.67 -4.56
N ARG A 215 22.84 11.09 -4.62
CA ARG A 215 23.27 12.38 -5.17
C ARG A 215 24.39 12.24 -6.20
N ASN A 216 24.43 13.10 -7.21
CA ASN A 216 25.56 13.19 -8.15
C ASN A 216 26.77 13.95 -7.59
N THR A 217 26.60 14.67 -6.48
CA THR A 217 27.65 15.39 -5.78
C THR A 217 28.34 14.49 -4.75
N GLN A 218 29.55 14.85 -4.33
CA GLN A 218 30.24 14.16 -3.25
C GLN A 218 29.40 14.16 -1.97
N THR A 219 29.20 12.97 -1.38
CA THR A 219 28.41 12.75 -0.16
C THR A 219 29.27 12.60 1.09
N ALA A 220 30.58 12.31 0.94
CA ALA A 220 31.50 12.15 2.06
C ALA A 220 31.56 13.42 2.92
N GLY A 221 31.34 13.26 4.23
CA GLY A 221 31.29 14.35 5.20
C GLY A 221 29.96 15.11 5.25
N THR A 222 28.95 14.70 4.48
CA THR A 222 27.61 15.31 4.54
C THR A 222 26.73 14.71 5.63
N GLY A 223 27.08 13.52 6.14
CA GLY A 223 26.27 12.73 7.06
C GLY A 223 25.19 11.87 6.38
N LEU A 224 24.94 12.03 5.09
CA LEU A 224 23.94 11.26 4.34
C LEU A 224 24.24 9.76 4.43
N THR A 225 23.36 9.00 5.08
CA THR A 225 23.47 7.55 5.20
C THR A 225 22.12 6.91 4.88
N PRO A 226 21.92 6.35 3.67
CA PRO A 226 20.71 5.57 3.39
C PRO A 226 20.61 4.44 4.40
N HIS A 227 19.52 4.37 5.16
CA HIS A 227 19.42 3.52 6.36
C HIS A 227 18.53 2.31 6.12
N LEU A 228 17.24 2.38 6.43
CA LEU A 228 16.29 1.32 6.12
C LEU A 228 15.57 1.59 4.80
N ILE A 229 15.01 0.53 4.21
CA ILE A 229 14.41 0.56 2.88
C ILE A 229 13.13 -0.26 2.83
N THR A 230 12.15 0.24 2.10
CA THR A 230 10.86 -0.39 1.87
C THR A 230 10.43 -0.21 0.41
N ILE A 231 9.38 -0.92 0.01
CA ILE A 231 8.84 -0.88 -1.36
C ILE A 231 7.40 -0.42 -1.27
N ASP A 232 7.05 0.58 -2.08
CA ASP A 232 5.67 1.04 -2.14
C ASP A 232 4.74 0.17 -2.99
N GLN A 233 3.45 0.53 -3.04
CA GLN A 233 2.46 -0.21 -3.82
C GLN A 233 2.69 -0.16 -5.33
N SER A 234 3.42 0.85 -5.82
CA SER A 234 3.82 0.96 -7.23
C SER A 234 5.11 0.19 -7.54
N GLY A 235 5.76 -0.39 -6.52
CA GLY A 235 7.02 -1.12 -6.65
C GLY A 235 8.26 -0.23 -6.54
N ASN A 236 8.13 1.07 -6.24
CA ASN A 236 9.29 1.96 -6.11
C ASN A 236 9.96 1.79 -4.74
N PRO A 237 11.30 1.79 -4.68
CA PRO A 237 12.04 1.82 -3.43
C PRO A 237 11.95 3.17 -2.73
N TRP A 238 11.73 3.12 -1.42
CA TRP A 238 11.77 4.23 -0.48
C TRP A 238 12.76 3.93 0.64
N TRP A 239 13.56 4.90 1.06
CA TRP A 239 14.52 4.72 2.15
C TRP A 239 14.54 5.92 3.08
N SER A 240 14.94 5.67 4.33
CA SER A 240 15.29 6.72 5.28
C SER A 240 16.72 7.20 5.06
N GLU A 241 16.96 8.50 5.25
CA GLU A 241 18.30 9.09 5.14
C GLU A 241 18.79 9.59 6.49
N GLY A 242 19.67 8.80 7.10
CA GLY A 242 20.29 9.11 8.38
C GLY A 242 21.05 10.43 8.35
N PHE A 243 20.99 11.15 9.47
CA PHE A 243 21.72 12.39 9.77
C PHE A 243 21.49 13.61 8.87
N VAL A 244 20.59 13.55 7.90
CA VAL A 244 20.24 14.68 7.02
C VAL A 244 18.76 15.08 7.08
N GLY A 245 17.95 14.40 7.89
CA GLY A 245 16.52 14.69 8.07
C GLY A 245 15.73 14.57 6.77
N ALA A 246 15.85 13.44 6.09
CA ALA A 246 15.23 13.22 4.79
C ALA A 246 14.74 11.79 4.58
N ILE A 247 13.83 11.66 3.61
CA ILE A 247 13.34 10.41 3.06
C ILE A 247 13.65 10.42 1.56
N GLY A 248 14.23 9.36 1.04
CA GLY A 248 14.51 9.21 -0.38
C GLY A 248 13.53 8.26 -1.07
N MET A 249 13.32 8.48 -2.36
CA MET A 249 12.52 7.63 -3.25
C MET A 249 13.21 7.49 -4.60
N LEU A 250 13.15 6.31 -5.19
CA LEU A 250 13.61 6.04 -6.56
C LEU A 250 12.44 5.70 -7.47
N ASP A 251 12.12 6.59 -8.41
CA ASP A 251 11.15 6.33 -9.48
C ASP A 251 11.78 5.37 -10.51
N LEU A 252 11.37 4.11 -10.45
CA LEU A 252 11.93 3.05 -11.29
C LEU A 252 11.71 3.29 -12.78
N ALA A 253 10.65 4.02 -13.17
CA ALA A 253 10.39 4.31 -14.58
C ALA A 253 11.46 5.22 -15.19
N ASN A 254 12.14 6.02 -14.36
CA ASN A 254 13.18 6.96 -14.76
C ASN A 254 14.58 6.56 -14.27
N ALA A 255 14.68 5.46 -13.51
CA ALA A 255 15.91 5.00 -12.90
C ALA A 255 16.97 4.63 -13.94
N GLN A 256 18.21 5.08 -13.69
CA GLN A 256 19.38 4.68 -14.48
C GLN A 256 20.53 4.28 -13.55
N PRO A 257 21.01 3.02 -13.61
CA PRO A 257 22.14 2.57 -12.81
C PRO A 257 23.37 3.47 -12.97
N GLY A 258 24.07 3.72 -11.87
CA GLY A 258 25.25 4.59 -11.76
C GLY A 258 24.95 6.08 -11.66
N THR A 259 23.67 6.47 -11.67
CA THR A 259 23.21 7.87 -11.61
C THR A 259 22.16 8.05 -10.51
N ASN A 260 21.75 9.29 -10.24
CA ASN A 260 20.61 9.61 -9.39
C ASN A 260 19.33 9.92 -10.21
N ASN A 261 19.28 9.55 -11.49
CA ASN A 261 18.06 9.73 -12.28
C ASN A 261 16.91 8.94 -11.64
N GLY A 262 15.76 9.58 -11.48
CA GLY A 262 14.61 9.02 -10.77
C GLY A 262 14.63 9.23 -9.25
N VAL A 263 15.75 9.67 -8.66
CA VAL A 263 15.83 9.91 -7.21
C VAL A 263 15.20 11.24 -6.83
N THR A 264 14.34 11.20 -5.80
CA THR A 264 13.81 12.39 -5.13
C THR A 264 14.09 12.30 -3.62
N GLU A 265 14.66 13.38 -3.06
CA GLU A 265 14.90 13.53 -1.63
C GLU A 265 13.85 14.49 -1.03
N PHE A 266 13.16 14.05 0.00
CA PHE A 266 12.15 14.82 0.73
C PHE A 266 12.69 15.21 2.10
N HIS A 267 12.97 16.49 2.29
CA HIS A 267 13.51 17.01 3.55
C HIS A 267 12.39 17.48 4.49
N TYR A 268 12.49 17.11 5.76
CA TYR A 268 11.62 17.63 6.81
C TYR A 268 12.40 18.51 7.78
N THR A 269 11.69 19.46 8.39
CA THR A 269 12.29 20.36 9.37
C THR A 269 12.29 19.70 10.74
N PRO A 270 13.44 19.61 11.42
CA PRO A 270 13.49 19.07 12.76
C PRO A 270 12.55 19.81 13.72
N SER A 271 11.88 19.04 14.60
CA SER A 271 10.91 19.57 15.57
C SER A 271 11.58 20.34 16.72
N CYS A 272 12.88 20.12 16.92
CA CYS A 272 13.70 20.74 17.96
C CYS A 272 14.87 21.56 17.37
N GLY A 273 15.19 22.70 17.98
CA GLY A 273 16.16 23.65 17.42
C GLY A 273 17.65 23.30 17.58
N ASN A 274 17.99 22.37 18.49
CA ASN A 274 19.39 22.00 18.81
C ASN A 274 19.64 20.48 18.76
N CYS A 275 18.67 19.69 18.29
CA CYS A 275 18.84 18.25 18.14
C CYS A 275 19.45 17.92 16.78
N GLY A 276 20.18 16.81 16.71
CA GLY A 276 20.54 16.20 15.44
C GLY A 276 19.33 15.48 14.83
N THR A 277 19.53 14.89 13.65
CA THR A 277 18.55 13.99 13.03
C THR A 277 19.15 12.60 12.94
N HIS A 278 18.35 11.57 13.10
CA HIS A 278 18.72 10.20 12.73
C HIS A 278 17.45 9.50 12.26
N THR A 279 17.13 9.69 10.97
CA THR A 279 15.96 9.04 10.36
C THR A 279 16.28 7.57 10.18
N SER A 280 15.59 6.68 10.91
CA SER A 280 15.90 5.26 10.89
C SER A 280 14.79 4.41 10.29
N GLY A 281 13.75 4.06 11.04
CA GLY A 281 12.70 3.17 10.56
C GLY A 281 11.90 3.80 9.42
N ILE A 282 11.46 2.94 8.49
CA ILE A 282 10.62 3.36 7.37
C ILE A 282 9.69 2.22 6.93
N ALA A 283 8.43 2.55 6.67
CA ALA A 283 7.46 1.62 6.10
C ALA A 283 6.36 2.36 5.35
N THR A 284 5.76 1.72 4.36
CA THR A 284 4.59 2.26 3.64
C THR A 284 3.30 1.63 4.14
N ASP A 285 2.24 2.44 4.33
CA ASP A 285 0.90 1.94 4.64
C ASP A 285 0.06 1.74 3.37
N GLY A 286 -0.98 0.92 3.45
CA GLY A 286 -1.91 0.65 2.33
C GLY A 286 -2.79 1.85 1.92
N ARG A 287 -2.62 3.02 2.56
CA ARG A 287 -3.32 4.26 2.25
C ARG A 287 -2.46 5.23 1.43
N GLY A 288 -1.25 4.82 1.06
CA GLY A 288 -0.33 5.64 0.26
C GLY A 288 0.49 6.63 1.10
N ASN A 289 0.80 6.28 2.35
CA ASN A 289 1.73 7.03 3.19
C ASN A 289 3.04 6.29 3.39
N VAL A 290 4.10 7.06 3.49
CA VAL A 290 5.41 6.64 3.99
C VAL A 290 5.50 7.11 5.43
N TRP A 291 5.66 6.16 6.35
CA TRP A 291 5.89 6.36 7.76
C TRP A 291 7.37 6.21 8.08
N PHE A 292 7.87 7.02 9.00
CA PHE A 292 9.26 6.99 9.43
C PHE A 292 9.42 7.46 10.87
N ASP A 293 10.55 7.16 11.48
CA ASP A 293 10.99 7.73 12.75
C ASP A 293 12.27 8.55 12.63
N ASP A 294 12.51 9.38 13.64
CA ASP A 294 13.79 10.03 13.89
C ASP A 294 14.19 9.83 15.36
N SER A 295 15.24 9.02 15.56
CA SER A 295 15.70 8.59 16.88
C SER A 295 16.26 9.74 17.72
N LEU A 296 16.96 10.69 17.10
CA LEU A 296 17.59 11.81 17.81
C LEU A 296 16.61 12.94 18.13
N GLN A 297 15.56 13.07 17.33
CA GLN A 297 14.47 14.02 17.60
C GLN A 297 13.40 13.45 18.53
N ASN A 298 13.41 12.13 18.74
CA ASN A 298 12.37 11.42 19.45
C ASN A 298 10.98 11.64 18.83
N THR A 299 10.91 11.52 17.51
CA THR A 299 9.68 11.74 16.74
C THR A 299 9.42 10.60 15.78
N PHE A 300 8.17 10.44 15.39
CA PHE A 300 7.78 9.70 14.20
C PHE A 300 6.94 10.60 13.30
N GLY A 301 6.81 10.23 12.03
CA GLY A 301 6.11 11.04 11.08
C GLY A 301 5.61 10.28 9.87
N SER A 302 4.87 11.00 9.05
CA SER A 302 4.35 10.50 7.79
C SER A 302 4.37 11.55 6.71
N MET A 303 4.51 11.10 5.47
CA MET A 303 4.24 11.88 4.27
C MET A 303 3.47 11.03 3.26
N SER A 304 2.71 11.67 2.38
CA SER A 304 2.13 10.98 1.22
C SER A 304 3.23 10.53 0.27
N ILE A 305 3.07 9.32 -0.24
CA ILE A 305 3.88 8.71 -1.30
C ILE A 305 4.00 9.58 -2.56
N ASP A 306 3.02 10.44 -2.83
CA ASP A 306 3.04 11.29 -4.02
C ASP A 306 3.95 12.53 -3.86
N GLY A 307 4.57 12.69 -2.67
CA GLY A 307 5.47 13.80 -2.36
C GLY A 307 4.80 15.18 -2.31
N CYS A 308 3.48 15.23 -2.43
CA CYS A 308 2.71 16.47 -2.62
C CYS A 308 2.18 17.05 -1.29
N SER A 309 2.09 16.24 -0.24
CA SER A 309 1.76 16.69 1.11
C SER A 309 3.05 16.99 1.88
N GLY A 310 3.07 18.06 2.68
CA GLY A 310 4.14 18.25 3.66
C GLY A 310 4.18 17.13 4.72
N PHE A 311 5.27 17.09 5.47
CA PHE A 311 5.45 16.14 6.56
C PHE A 311 4.49 16.41 7.72
N SER A 312 3.94 15.33 8.28
CA SER A 312 3.29 15.34 9.59
C SER A 312 4.24 14.70 10.59
N LEU A 313 4.63 15.44 11.63
CA LEU A 313 5.56 14.98 12.66
C LEU A 313 4.85 14.93 14.01
N TYR A 314 5.15 13.88 14.77
CA TYR A 314 4.56 13.56 16.06
C TYR A 314 5.67 13.15 17.03
N ASN A 315 5.47 13.40 18.32
CA ASN A 315 6.44 12.96 19.33
C ASN A 315 6.27 11.47 19.60
N ALA A 316 7.38 10.75 19.65
CA ALA A 316 7.39 9.41 20.22
C ALA A 316 7.10 9.50 21.74
N PRO A 317 6.34 8.55 22.30
CA PRO A 317 5.83 8.62 23.66
C PRO A 317 6.90 8.45 24.74
N ARG A 318 7.99 7.73 24.46
CA ARG A 318 9.16 7.59 25.34
C ARG A 318 10.40 8.17 24.70
N SER A 319 11.30 7.32 24.22
CA SER A 319 12.67 7.70 23.90
C SER A 319 13.28 6.78 22.86
N HIS A 320 13.83 7.41 21.83
CA HIS A 320 14.64 6.77 20.78
C HIS A 320 13.82 5.75 19.97
N PRO A 321 12.78 6.20 19.23
CA PRO A 321 12.18 5.37 18.20
C PRO A 321 13.28 4.96 17.21
N HIS A 322 13.27 3.70 16.79
CA HIS A 322 14.43 3.10 16.12
C HIS A 322 14.01 2.19 14.95
N ASP A 323 14.95 1.37 14.50
CA ASP A 323 14.93 0.58 13.26
C ASP A 323 13.70 -0.32 13.02
N GLY A 324 12.92 -0.66 14.04
CA GLY A 324 11.82 -1.62 13.96
C GLY A 324 10.49 -1.06 13.49
N LEU A 325 10.46 0.07 12.78
CA LEU A 325 9.22 0.65 12.24
C LEU A 325 8.60 -0.23 11.14
N ASN A 326 7.35 -0.63 11.33
CA ASN A 326 6.56 -1.44 10.40
C ASN A 326 5.08 -1.01 10.38
N VAL A 327 4.34 -1.41 9.35
CA VAL A 327 2.89 -1.18 9.25
C VAL A 327 2.13 -2.49 9.10
N ASP A 328 1.10 -2.69 9.91
CA ASP A 328 0.29 -3.91 9.86
C ASP A 328 -0.85 -3.85 8.83
N ALA A 329 -1.54 -4.97 8.65
CA ALA A 329 -2.66 -5.09 7.71
C ALA A 329 -3.88 -4.20 8.03
N GLN A 330 -3.95 -3.61 9.24
CA GLN A 330 -4.97 -2.65 9.63
C GLN A 330 -4.52 -1.19 9.41
N ASN A 331 -3.33 -0.98 8.86
CA ASN A 331 -2.64 0.31 8.74
C ASN A 331 -2.31 0.94 10.10
N ARG A 332 -2.05 0.12 11.12
CA ARG A 332 -1.44 0.61 12.36
C ARG A 332 0.07 0.59 12.19
N VAL A 333 0.73 1.65 12.67
CA VAL A 333 2.18 1.77 12.62
C VAL A 333 2.73 1.25 13.94
N TRP A 334 3.78 0.45 13.86
CA TRP A 334 4.45 -0.16 14.99
C TRP A 334 5.91 0.21 14.93
N PHE A 335 6.49 0.65 16.03
CA PHE A 335 7.94 0.86 16.11
C PHE A 335 8.41 0.57 17.53
N ASP A 336 9.66 0.17 17.65
CA ASP A 336 10.33 0.03 18.92
C ASP A 336 10.88 1.37 19.40
N GLU A 337 10.93 1.53 20.73
CA GLU A 337 11.63 2.63 21.38
C GLU A 337 12.78 2.05 22.20
N GLU A 338 13.97 2.06 21.61
CA GLU A 338 15.14 1.33 22.09
C GLU A 338 15.48 1.67 23.55
N PHE A 339 15.65 2.96 23.85
CA PHE A 339 15.97 3.42 25.20
C PHE A 339 14.75 3.51 26.10
N GLY A 340 13.55 3.58 25.51
CA GLY A 340 12.26 3.48 26.19
C GLY A 340 11.87 2.06 26.61
N ASN A 341 12.58 1.05 26.09
CA ASN A 341 12.27 -0.37 26.20
C ASN A 341 10.78 -0.67 25.91
N ALA A 342 10.24 -0.07 24.85
CA ALA A 342 8.82 -0.17 24.51
C ALA A 342 8.59 -0.58 23.06
N LEU A 343 7.41 -1.14 22.83
CA LEU A 343 6.79 -1.25 21.52
C LEU A 343 5.64 -0.25 21.48
N ALA A 344 5.72 0.72 20.57
CA ALA A 344 4.69 1.70 20.32
C ALA A 344 3.74 1.20 19.22
N GLU A 345 2.44 1.40 19.45
CA GLU A 345 1.37 1.21 18.47
C GLU A 345 0.76 2.57 18.15
N VAL A 346 0.74 2.94 16.87
CA VAL A 346 0.08 4.13 16.36
C VAL A 346 -1.13 3.70 15.55
N VAL A 347 -2.29 4.20 15.92
CA VAL A 347 -3.50 4.11 15.10
C VAL A 347 -3.68 5.44 14.38
N PRO A 348 -3.49 5.49 13.05
CA PRO A 348 -3.63 6.74 12.31
C PRO A 348 -5.11 7.17 12.25
N ASP A 349 -5.40 8.38 12.71
CA ASP A 349 -6.74 8.98 12.76
C ASP A 349 -7.32 9.38 11.37
N GLY A 350 -6.77 8.82 10.29
CA GLY A 350 -7.21 9.12 8.92
C GLY A 350 -6.12 9.29 7.87
N GLY A 351 -4.84 9.09 8.24
CA GLY A 351 -3.69 9.21 7.33
C GLY A 351 -3.49 10.62 6.77
N VAL A 352 -2.30 10.91 6.27
CA VAL A 352 -2.19 12.01 5.29
C VAL A 352 -2.98 11.53 4.07
N GLN A 353 -4.02 12.26 3.67
CA GLN A 353 -4.72 11.92 2.43
C GLN A 353 -3.70 12.06 1.29
N PRO A 354 -3.42 10.99 0.51
CA PRO A 354 -2.56 11.12 -0.64
C PRO A 354 -3.12 12.20 -1.56
N CYS A 355 -2.29 13.19 -1.88
CA CYS A 355 -2.74 14.32 -2.69
C CYS A 355 -2.89 13.92 -4.16
N ARG A 356 -2.34 12.77 -4.57
CA ARG A 356 -2.64 12.12 -5.83
C ARG A 356 -3.19 10.71 -5.56
N PRO A 357 -4.38 10.39 -6.05
CA PRO A 357 -4.86 9.03 -5.98
C PRO A 357 -3.95 8.10 -6.81
N GLN A 358 -3.32 7.12 -6.16
CA GLN A 358 -2.58 6.01 -6.78
C GLN A 358 -3.55 5.24 -7.67
N VAL A 359 -3.25 5.15 -8.95
CA VAL A 359 -4.13 4.50 -9.93
C VAL A 359 -3.69 3.06 -10.03
N GLY A 360 -4.43 2.16 -9.39
CA GLY A 360 -4.21 0.72 -9.52
C GLY A 360 -4.37 0.24 -10.97
N SER A 361 -3.71 -0.86 -11.30
CA SER A 361 -4.06 -1.70 -12.45
C SER A 361 -5.54 -2.11 -12.42
N GLY A 362 -6.12 -2.46 -13.56
CA GLY A 362 -7.52 -2.86 -13.63
C GLY A 362 -7.81 -3.91 -14.70
N VAL A 363 -9.09 -4.09 -14.99
CA VAL A 363 -9.56 -4.95 -16.09
C VAL A 363 -10.57 -4.22 -16.96
N VAL A 364 -10.55 -4.51 -18.25
CA VAL A 364 -11.64 -4.20 -19.19
C VAL A 364 -12.33 -5.50 -19.54
N VAL A 365 -13.66 -5.50 -19.55
CA VAL A 365 -14.48 -6.66 -19.93
C VAL A 365 -15.14 -6.43 -21.28
N ASP A 366 -15.02 -7.40 -22.18
CA ASP A 366 -15.72 -7.39 -23.47
C ASP A 366 -17.18 -7.87 -23.35
N GLY A 367 -17.97 -7.67 -24.40
CA GLY A 367 -19.40 -8.00 -24.39
C GLY A 367 -19.74 -9.47 -24.22
N TRP A 368 -18.77 -10.37 -24.37
CA TRP A 368 -18.95 -11.81 -24.19
C TRP A 368 -18.47 -12.28 -22.81
N GLY A 369 -17.87 -11.40 -21.99
CA GLY A 369 -17.32 -11.74 -20.67
C GLY A 369 -15.83 -12.07 -20.69
N GLY A 370 -15.12 -11.82 -21.78
CA GLY A 370 -13.67 -11.88 -21.80
C GLY A 370 -13.07 -10.74 -20.97
N VAL A 371 -12.16 -11.08 -20.07
CA VAL A 371 -11.51 -10.13 -19.15
C VAL A 371 -10.09 -9.84 -19.63
N HIS A 372 -9.75 -8.55 -19.71
CA HIS A 372 -8.53 -8.05 -20.31
C HIS A 372 -7.82 -7.10 -19.32
N PRO A 373 -6.77 -7.58 -18.63
CA PRO A 373 -6.03 -6.78 -17.66
C PRO A 373 -5.30 -5.58 -18.29
N PHE A 374 -5.16 -4.50 -17.55
CA PHE A 374 -4.34 -3.34 -17.91
C PHE A 374 -3.62 -2.77 -16.69
N SER A 375 -2.54 -2.03 -16.93
CA SER A 375 -1.71 -1.39 -15.92
C SER A 375 -1.83 0.12 -16.01
N VAL A 376 -1.71 0.80 -14.86
CA VAL A 376 -1.54 2.26 -14.80
C VAL A 376 -0.33 2.59 -13.96
N GLY A 377 0.52 3.50 -14.43
CA GLY A 377 1.62 4.05 -13.63
C GLY A 377 2.72 3.06 -13.24
N GLY A 378 2.84 1.92 -13.93
CA GLY A 378 3.83 0.88 -13.61
C GLY A 378 3.34 -0.24 -12.70
N ALA A 379 2.13 -0.11 -12.12
CA ALA A 379 1.52 -1.18 -11.32
C ALA A 379 1.34 -2.47 -12.15
N PRO A 380 1.72 -3.65 -11.64
CA PRO A 380 1.57 -4.90 -12.37
C PRO A 380 0.09 -5.18 -12.64
N ALA A 381 -0.25 -5.50 -13.89
CA ALA A 381 -1.60 -5.93 -14.23
C ALA A 381 -1.96 -7.22 -13.45
N PRO A 382 -3.25 -7.45 -13.13
CA PRO A 382 -3.70 -8.72 -12.57
C PRO A 382 -3.18 -9.89 -13.41
N ASN A 383 -2.28 -10.68 -12.84
CA ASN A 383 -1.50 -11.69 -13.54
C ASN A 383 -1.86 -13.08 -13.03
N GLY A 384 -3.06 -13.55 -13.36
CA GLY A 384 -3.46 -14.92 -13.07
C GLY A 384 -4.73 -15.37 -13.78
N PRO A 385 -5.02 -16.69 -13.82
CA PRO A 385 -6.19 -17.21 -14.49
C PRO A 385 -7.47 -16.76 -13.77
N PHE A 386 -8.45 -16.34 -14.55
CA PHE A 386 -9.79 -16.05 -14.05
C PHE A 386 -10.50 -17.37 -13.73
N VAL A 387 -10.91 -17.53 -12.47
CA VAL A 387 -11.59 -18.73 -11.97
C VAL A 387 -13.09 -18.51 -12.07
N GLN A 388 -13.79 -19.37 -12.83
CA GLN A 388 -15.25 -19.29 -12.99
C GLN A 388 -15.74 -17.93 -13.53
N ALA A 389 -14.91 -17.20 -14.29
CA ALA A 389 -15.41 -16.03 -15.01
C ALA A 389 -16.51 -16.44 -15.99
N PRO A 390 -17.71 -15.84 -15.88
CA PRO A 390 -18.80 -16.16 -16.78
C PRO A 390 -18.46 -15.67 -18.18
N TYR A 391 -18.78 -16.50 -19.17
CA TYR A 391 -18.54 -16.22 -20.57
C TYR A 391 -19.77 -16.62 -21.37
N TRP A 392 -20.24 -15.72 -22.24
CA TRP A 392 -21.41 -15.89 -23.09
C TRP A 392 -20.97 -15.85 -24.56
N PRO A 393 -20.57 -17.01 -25.13
CA PRO A 393 -20.03 -17.06 -26.48
C PRO A 393 -20.99 -16.46 -27.51
N GLY A 394 -20.55 -15.42 -28.21
CA GLY A 394 -21.30 -14.79 -29.29
C GLY A 394 -22.53 -13.98 -28.83
N TRP A 395 -22.72 -13.80 -27.52
CA TRP A 395 -23.83 -13.00 -26.99
C TRP A 395 -23.27 -11.78 -26.27
N ASP A 396 -23.45 -10.62 -26.91
CA ASP A 396 -23.08 -9.33 -26.36
C ASP A 396 -24.05 -8.90 -25.26
N ILE A 397 -23.80 -9.39 -24.04
CA ILE A 397 -24.71 -9.27 -22.90
C ILE A 397 -24.06 -8.71 -21.66
N VAL A 398 -22.73 -8.63 -21.57
CA VAL A 398 -22.08 -8.04 -20.39
C VAL A 398 -22.33 -6.53 -20.35
N ARG A 399 -22.63 -6.00 -19.16
CA ARG A 399 -22.95 -4.57 -18.97
C ARG A 399 -22.25 -3.94 -17.78
N GLY A 400 -21.48 -4.70 -17.01
CA GLY A 400 -20.73 -4.15 -15.88
C GLY A 400 -19.81 -5.17 -15.23
N ASP A 401 -18.81 -4.68 -14.53
CA ASP A 401 -17.97 -5.44 -13.63
C ASP A 401 -17.69 -4.61 -12.38
N ALA A 402 -17.45 -5.30 -11.25
CA ALA A 402 -16.99 -4.66 -10.04
C ALA A 402 -16.00 -5.57 -9.32
N LEU A 403 -14.80 -5.03 -9.08
CA LEU A 403 -13.73 -5.74 -8.40
C LEU A 403 -13.89 -5.63 -6.89
N VAL A 404 -13.56 -6.71 -6.19
CA VAL A 404 -13.46 -6.68 -4.73
C VAL A 404 -12.07 -6.15 -4.35
N PRO A 405 -11.96 -5.14 -3.46
CA PRO A 405 -10.66 -4.66 -3.00
C PRO A 405 -9.81 -5.81 -2.42
N GLY A 406 -8.56 -5.93 -2.87
CA GLY A 406 -7.56 -6.86 -2.30
C GLY A 406 -6.83 -6.27 -1.09
N GLY A 407 -6.16 -7.12 -0.31
CA GLY A 407 -5.27 -6.71 0.79
C GLY A 407 -3.81 -7.10 0.50
N SER A 408 -2.85 -6.54 1.23
CA SER A 408 -1.45 -7.00 1.16
C SER A 408 -1.36 -8.46 1.65
N GLY A 409 -0.99 -9.37 0.74
CA GLY A 409 -0.96 -10.82 0.96
C GLY A 409 -2.19 -11.59 0.42
N ASN A 410 -3.19 -10.90 -0.11
CA ASN A 410 -4.30 -11.49 -0.87
C ASN A 410 -4.69 -10.54 -2.02
N PRO A 411 -3.98 -10.60 -3.16
CA PRO A 411 -4.38 -9.84 -4.34
C PRO A 411 -5.80 -10.29 -4.70
N SER A 412 -6.68 -9.33 -4.95
CA SER A 412 -8.14 -9.45 -5.08
C SER A 412 -8.71 -10.90 -5.24
N PRO A 413 -9.69 -11.32 -4.42
CA PRO A 413 -10.32 -12.64 -4.57
C PRO A 413 -11.09 -12.78 -5.90
N GLY A 414 -11.28 -11.68 -6.64
CA GLY A 414 -12.01 -11.58 -7.89
C GLY A 414 -13.05 -10.47 -7.86
N GLY A 415 -14.24 -10.73 -8.38
CA GLY A 415 -15.25 -9.69 -8.52
C GLY A 415 -16.62 -10.23 -8.90
N TYR A 416 -17.44 -9.33 -9.42
CA TYR A 416 -18.75 -9.65 -9.98
C TYR A 416 -18.86 -9.11 -11.41
N MET A 417 -19.45 -9.91 -12.30
CA MET A 417 -19.86 -9.48 -13.63
C MET A 417 -21.37 -9.36 -13.71
N LEU A 418 -21.85 -8.31 -14.37
CA LEU A 418 -23.25 -8.03 -14.60
C LEU A 418 -23.61 -8.34 -16.05
N ASP A 419 -24.64 -9.15 -16.24
CA ASP A 419 -25.31 -9.32 -17.53
C ASP A 419 -26.43 -8.27 -17.73
N GLY A 420 -26.83 -8.04 -18.98
CA GLY A 420 -27.81 -7.02 -19.34
C GLY A 420 -29.22 -7.28 -18.83
N LEU A 421 -29.51 -8.49 -18.36
CA LEU A 421 -30.79 -8.85 -17.75
C LEU A 421 -30.79 -8.59 -16.24
N GLY A 422 -29.67 -8.18 -15.65
CA GLY A 422 -29.54 -7.90 -14.21
C GLY A 422 -28.89 -9.02 -13.40
N GLY A 423 -28.50 -10.13 -14.04
CA GLY A 423 -27.80 -11.22 -13.37
C GLY A 423 -26.38 -10.80 -12.96
N VAL A 424 -26.06 -10.95 -11.67
CA VAL A 424 -24.75 -10.63 -11.10
C VAL A 424 -24.03 -11.93 -10.74
N HIS A 425 -22.89 -12.17 -11.37
CA HIS A 425 -22.16 -13.43 -11.38
C HIS A 425 -20.79 -13.23 -10.73
N ALA A 426 -20.52 -13.95 -9.65
CA ALA A 426 -19.22 -13.91 -8.98
C ALA A 426 -18.16 -14.61 -9.84
N PHE A 427 -16.95 -14.05 -9.87
CA PHE A 427 -15.79 -14.67 -10.50
C PHE A 427 -14.55 -14.49 -9.63
N GLY A 428 -13.59 -15.40 -9.75
CA GLY A 428 -12.31 -15.36 -9.06
C GLY A 428 -11.18 -14.85 -9.97
N MET A 429 -10.13 -14.29 -9.38
CA MET A 429 -8.89 -13.93 -10.07
C MET A 429 -7.69 -14.62 -9.40
N GLU A 430 -6.60 -14.81 -10.14
CA GLU A 430 -5.32 -15.27 -9.57
C GLU A 430 -5.39 -16.60 -8.80
N ASN A 431 -6.22 -17.52 -9.28
CA ASN A 431 -6.54 -18.81 -8.62
C ASN A 431 -7.33 -18.71 -7.31
N ASN A 432 -7.82 -17.52 -6.94
CA ASN A 432 -8.71 -17.35 -5.80
C ASN A 432 -10.12 -17.88 -6.10
N ALA A 433 -10.80 -18.33 -5.04
CA ALA A 433 -12.21 -18.68 -5.13
C ALA A 433 -13.06 -17.42 -5.35
N PRO A 434 -14.14 -17.49 -6.15
CA PRO A 434 -15.05 -16.36 -6.33
C PRO A 434 -15.61 -15.85 -4.99
N PRO A 435 -15.94 -14.55 -4.90
CA PRO A 435 -16.55 -13.98 -3.70
C PRO A 435 -17.96 -14.56 -3.45
N PRO A 436 -18.52 -14.37 -2.23
CA PRO A 436 -19.85 -14.87 -1.89
C PRO A 436 -20.94 -14.41 -2.86
N PRO A 437 -22.01 -15.20 -3.07
CA PRO A 437 -23.09 -14.82 -3.99
C PRO A 437 -23.83 -13.58 -3.52
N VAL A 438 -24.45 -12.88 -4.48
CA VAL A 438 -25.34 -11.75 -4.19
C VAL A 438 -26.77 -12.21 -3.90
N HIS A 439 -27.51 -11.42 -3.14
CA HIS A 439 -28.91 -11.63 -2.83
C HIS A 439 -29.71 -10.33 -3.04
N GLY A 440 -30.91 -10.46 -3.62
CA GLY A 440 -31.81 -9.32 -3.83
C GLY A 440 -31.49 -8.42 -5.03
N ALA A 441 -30.52 -8.79 -5.87
CA ALA A 441 -30.27 -8.08 -7.13
C ALA A 441 -31.49 -8.15 -8.06
N PRO A 442 -31.83 -7.05 -8.78
CA PRO A 442 -32.93 -7.04 -9.71
C PRO A 442 -32.64 -7.94 -10.93
N TYR A 443 -33.70 -8.49 -11.51
CA TYR A 443 -33.63 -9.23 -12.77
C TYR A 443 -34.79 -8.82 -13.66
N TRP A 444 -34.49 -8.45 -14.90
CA TRP A 444 -35.45 -8.03 -15.92
C TRP A 444 -35.48 -9.07 -17.05
N PRO A 445 -36.39 -10.05 -16.97
CA PRO A 445 -36.54 -11.06 -18.01
C PRO A 445 -36.75 -10.39 -19.38
N ASP A 446 -36.02 -10.86 -20.38
CA ASP A 446 -36.12 -10.44 -21.79
C ASP A 446 -35.86 -8.94 -22.04
N TRP A 447 -35.28 -8.21 -21.07
CA TRP A 447 -34.99 -6.80 -21.22
C TRP A 447 -33.54 -6.49 -20.86
N ASP A 448 -32.73 -6.28 -21.90
CA ASP A 448 -31.36 -5.79 -21.78
C ASP A 448 -31.36 -4.32 -21.34
N ILE A 449 -31.47 -4.10 -20.02
CA ILE A 449 -31.60 -2.78 -19.39
C ILE A 449 -30.61 -2.56 -18.25
N ALA A 450 -29.93 -3.58 -17.75
CA ALA A 450 -28.87 -3.38 -16.76
C ALA A 450 -27.64 -2.72 -17.43
N ARG A 451 -26.95 -1.81 -16.73
CA ARG A 451 -25.88 -0.97 -17.31
C ARG A 451 -24.65 -0.81 -16.42
N GLY A 452 -24.64 -1.34 -15.21
CA GLY A 452 -23.46 -1.28 -14.35
C GLY A 452 -23.70 -1.90 -12.99
N VAL A 453 -22.63 -2.32 -12.34
CA VAL A 453 -22.64 -2.83 -10.97
C VAL A 453 -21.56 -2.11 -10.19
N ALA A 454 -21.84 -1.71 -8.95
CA ALA A 454 -20.84 -1.12 -8.06
C ALA A 454 -21.01 -1.64 -6.63
N LEU A 455 -19.88 -1.83 -5.95
CA LEU A 455 -19.84 -2.35 -4.57
C LEU A 455 -19.71 -1.20 -3.57
N MET A 456 -20.33 -1.35 -2.40
CA MET A 456 -20.13 -0.41 -1.30
C MET A 456 -18.78 -0.66 -0.62
N PRO A 457 -17.99 0.40 -0.34
CA PRO A 457 -16.74 0.25 0.40
C PRO A 457 -17.01 -0.22 1.84
N ASN A 458 -16.07 -1.00 2.38
CA ASN A 458 -16.15 -1.53 3.75
C ASN A 458 -14.76 -1.50 4.43
N GLY A 459 -14.04 -0.39 4.31
CA GLY A 459 -12.76 -0.17 5.01
C GLY A 459 -11.68 -1.22 4.71
N GLY A 460 -11.60 -1.69 3.46
CA GLY A 460 -10.67 -2.74 3.03
C GLY A 460 -11.14 -4.18 3.29
N ALA A 461 -12.23 -4.38 4.04
CA ALA A 461 -12.87 -5.68 4.19
C ALA A 461 -13.83 -5.99 3.04
N MET A 462 -14.26 -7.24 2.94
CA MET A 462 -15.26 -7.71 1.95
C MET A 462 -16.50 -6.79 1.93
N PRO A 463 -16.92 -6.30 0.75
CA PRO A 463 -18.14 -5.55 0.59
C PRO A 463 -19.37 -6.31 1.09
N ARG A 464 -20.29 -5.56 1.68
CA ARG A 464 -21.51 -6.09 2.30
C ARG A 464 -22.74 -6.03 1.39
N GLY A 465 -22.64 -5.29 0.28
CA GLY A 465 -23.69 -5.06 -0.69
C GLY A 465 -23.24 -4.06 -1.76
N GLY A 466 -24.15 -3.69 -2.64
CA GLY A 466 -23.88 -2.81 -3.76
C GLY A 466 -25.14 -2.45 -4.53
N PHE A 467 -24.96 -1.87 -5.71
CA PHE A 467 -26.04 -1.46 -6.60
C PHE A 467 -25.89 -2.04 -7.99
N VAL A 468 -27.02 -2.43 -8.58
CA VAL A 468 -27.17 -2.60 -10.03
C VAL A 468 -27.78 -1.32 -10.59
N LEU A 469 -27.16 -0.76 -11.61
CA LEU A 469 -27.64 0.38 -12.38
C LEU A 469 -28.50 -0.11 -13.56
N ASP A 470 -29.65 0.51 -13.78
CA ASP A 470 -30.45 0.35 -15.01
C ASP A 470 -30.21 1.45 -16.04
N GLY A 471 -30.70 1.25 -17.27
CA GLY A 471 -30.53 2.19 -18.39
C GLY A 471 -31.14 3.56 -18.18
N PHE A 472 -32.11 3.70 -17.27
CA PHE A 472 -32.70 5.00 -16.95
C PHE A 472 -31.88 5.75 -15.90
N GLY A 473 -30.95 5.10 -15.22
CA GLY A 473 -30.10 5.72 -14.20
C GLY A 473 -30.50 5.38 -12.76
N LEU A 474 -31.41 4.42 -12.53
CA LEU A 474 -31.77 3.99 -11.18
C LEU A 474 -30.80 2.96 -10.63
N LEU A 475 -30.53 3.07 -9.33
CA LEU A 475 -29.69 2.18 -8.55
C LEU A 475 -30.56 1.25 -7.70
N HIS A 476 -30.35 -0.06 -7.88
CA HIS A 476 -31.10 -1.12 -7.22
C HIS A 476 -30.19 -1.88 -6.27
N TRP A 477 -30.51 -1.84 -4.97
CA TRP A 477 -29.68 -2.42 -3.90
C TRP A 477 -29.66 -3.95 -3.92
N PHE A 478 -28.50 -4.54 -3.64
CA PHE A 478 -28.33 -5.95 -3.33
C PHE A 478 -27.39 -6.15 -2.13
N THR A 479 -27.47 -7.30 -1.48
CA THR A 479 -26.55 -7.70 -0.40
C THR A 479 -25.62 -8.82 -0.85
N ILE A 480 -24.49 -8.99 -0.16
CA ILE A 480 -23.51 -10.04 -0.42
C ILE A 480 -23.45 -11.02 0.75
N GLY A 481 -23.42 -12.33 0.44
CA GLY A 481 -23.34 -13.39 1.44
C GLY A 481 -24.54 -13.38 2.40
N SER A 482 -24.31 -13.70 3.68
CA SER A 482 -25.39 -13.77 4.67
C SER A 482 -25.84 -12.39 5.19
N ASN A 483 -25.47 -11.29 4.54
CA ASN A 483 -25.78 -9.95 5.02
C ASN A 483 -27.25 -9.57 4.75
N THR A 484 -27.86 -8.91 5.74
CA THR A 484 -29.25 -8.44 5.72
C THR A 484 -29.35 -6.93 5.94
N THR A 485 -28.29 -6.17 5.62
CA THR A 485 -28.31 -4.70 5.77
C THR A 485 -29.42 -4.11 4.88
N PRO A 486 -30.27 -3.22 5.42
CA PRO A 486 -31.30 -2.54 4.64
C PRO A 486 -30.71 -1.75 3.46
N ALA A 487 -31.53 -1.51 2.44
CA ALA A 487 -31.15 -0.65 1.33
C ALA A 487 -30.91 0.79 1.83
N PRO A 488 -29.79 1.41 1.45
CA PRO A 488 -29.53 2.81 1.77
C PRO A 488 -30.43 3.75 0.95
N THR A 489 -30.60 4.99 1.40
CA THR A 489 -31.37 5.99 0.67
C THR A 489 -30.50 6.68 -0.37
N ILE A 490 -31.04 6.91 -1.58
CA ILE A 490 -30.32 7.56 -2.68
C ILE A 490 -30.97 8.91 -3.01
N ASP A 491 -30.16 9.96 -3.05
CA ASP A 491 -30.53 11.26 -3.62
C ASP A 491 -29.92 11.39 -5.02
N TYR A 492 -30.79 11.36 -6.04
CA TYR A 492 -30.39 11.46 -7.44
C TYR A 492 -30.21 12.93 -7.81
N GLY A 493 -28.95 13.29 -8.06
CA GLY A 493 -28.62 14.61 -8.57
C GLY A 493 -29.17 14.88 -9.97
N PRO A 494 -29.03 16.13 -10.45
CA PRO A 494 -29.48 16.51 -11.78
C PRO A 494 -28.78 15.68 -12.86
N GLY A 495 -29.56 15.09 -13.77
CA GLY A 495 -29.04 14.34 -14.93
C GLY A 495 -28.76 12.86 -14.67
N THR A 496 -28.72 12.42 -13.40
CA THR A 496 -28.44 11.03 -13.01
C THR A 496 -29.58 10.09 -13.42
N TYR A 497 -30.82 10.49 -13.17
CA TYR A 497 -32.01 9.75 -13.60
C TYR A 497 -32.64 10.41 -14.82
N THR A 498 -32.72 9.66 -15.93
CA THR A 498 -33.34 10.08 -17.19
C THR A 498 -34.53 9.17 -17.51
N PRO A 499 -35.73 9.49 -16.99
CA PRO A 499 -36.91 8.64 -17.16
C PRO A 499 -37.16 8.33 -18.63
N ASN A 500 -37.38 7.05 -18.93
CA ASN A 500 -37.67 6.54 -20.28
C ASN A 500 -36.57 6.75 -21.32
N ARG A 501 -35.34 7.06 -20.91
CA ARG A 501 -34.20 7.14 -21.83
C ARG A 501 -33.09 6.21 -21.36
N ASP A 502 -32.75 5.23 -22.19
CA ASP A 502 -31.64 4.30 -21.97
C ASP A 502 -30.30 4.99 -22.27
N LEU A 503 -29.87 5.84 -21.34
CA LEU A 503 -28.66 6.64 -21.46
C LEU A 503 -27.58 6.23 -20.48
N ALA A 504 -27.89 5.57 -19.36
CA ALA A 504 -26.88 5.19 -18.39
C ALA A 504 -25.98 4.08 -18.97
N ARG A 505 -24.67 4.12 -18.70
CA ARG A 505 -23.69 3.14 -19.20
C ARG A 505 -22.75 2.62 -18.14
N GLY A 506 -22.73 3.19 -16.94
CA GLY A 506 -21.91 2.69 -15.84
C GLY A 506 -22.13 3.47 -14.56
N VAL A 507 -21.67 2.90 -13.45
CA VAL A 507 -21.75 3.51 -12.12
C VAL A 507 -20.46 3.21 -11.37
N PHE A 508 -20.00 4.16 -10.58
CA PHE A 508 -18.99 3.92 -9.56
C PHE A 508 -19.34 4.64 -8.26
N ILE A 509 -18.85 4.10 -7.14
CA ILE A 509 -19.07 4.61 -5.78
C ILE A 509 -17.76 5.24 -5.30
N LEU A 510 -17.85 6.37 -4.61
CA LEU A 510 -16.69 7.04 -4.00
C LEU A 510 -16.10 6.17 -2.88
N PRO A 511 -14.77 6.21 -2.64
CA PRO A 511 -14.13 5.37 -1.61
C PRO A 511 -14.66 5.57 -0.19
N ASP A 512 -15.21 6.75 0.11
CA ASP A 512 -15.81 7.08 1.41
C ASP A 512 -17.25 6.55 1.57
N GLY A 513 -17.85 6.00 0.50
CA GLY A 513 -19.21 5.48 0.49
C GLY A 513 -20.31 6.53 0.55
N SER A 514 -19.97 7.83 0.44
CA SER A 514 -20.93 8.94 0.57
C SER A 514 -21.84 9.11 -0.65
N GLY A 515 -21.45 8.57 -1.79
CA GLY A 515 -22.12 8.79 -3.06
C GLY A 515 -21.34 8.23 -4.23
N GLY A 516 -21.64 8.70 -5.43
CA GLY A 516 -20.99 8.23 -6.65
C GLY A 516 -21.43 8.99 -7.87
N TYR A 517 -21.11 8.43 -9.05
CA TYR A 517 -21.52 9.00 -10.33
C TYR A 517 -22.09 7.91 -11.24
N VAL A 518 -23.11 8.29 -12.00
CA VAL A 518 -23.59 7.56 -13.17
C VAL A 518 -22.96 8.14 -14.42
N VAL A 519 -22.44 7.27 -15.27
CA VAL A 519 -21.90 7.60 -16.59
C VAL A 519 -23.03 7.52 -17.61
N ASP A 520 -23.21 8.55 -18.44
CA ASP A 520 -24.12 8.49 -19.58
C ASP A 520 -23.43 8.01 -20.88
N ALA A 521 -24.24 7.71 -21.89
CA ALA A 521 -23.82 7.23 -23.20
C ALA A 521 -22.82 8.12 -23.94
N PHE A 522 -22.74 9.40 -23.56
CA PHE A 522 -21.91 10.42 -24.19
C PHE A 522 -20.68 10.78 -23.34
N GLY A 523 -20.44 10.07 -22.24
CA GLY A 523 -19.31 10.29 -21.33
C GLY A 523 -19.57 11.32 -20.23
N GLY A 524 -20.83 11.78 -20.06
CA GLY A 524 -21.21 12.66 -18.96
C GLY A 524 -21.23 11.92 -17.62
N LEU A 525 -20.69 12.54 -16.57
CA LEU A 525 -20.69 12.02 -15.20
C LEU A 525 -21.70 12.78 -14.35
N HIS A 526 -22.67 12.06 -13.79
CA HIS A 526 -23.81 12.62 -13.06
C HIS A 526 -23.81 12.17 -11.59
N PRO A 527 -23.69 13.09 -10.61
CA PRO A 527 -23.50 12.72 -9.21
C PRO A 527 -24.80 12.21 -8.55
N PHE A 528 -24.64 11.36 -7.55
CA PHE A 528 -25.69 11.01 -6.58
C PHE A 528 -25.08 10.89 -5.18
N SER A 529 -25.90 11.03 -4.13
CA SER A 529 -25.46 10.79 -2.75
C SER A 529 -26.25 9.67 -2.07
N ILE A 530 -25.65 9.12 -1.03
CA ILE A 530 -26.14 7.99 -0.24
C ILE A 530 -26.38 8.46 1.20
N ASP A 531 -27.46 7.99 1.83
CA ASP A 531 -27.79 8.20 3.24
C ASP A 531 -27.75 9.67 3.73
N ASN A 532 -28.22 10.58 2.88
CA ASN A 532 -28.24 12.04 3.11
C ASN A 532 -26.84 12.69 3.23
N ALA A 533 -25.81 12.04 2.71
CA ALA A 533 -24.51 12.68 2.54
C ALA A 533 -24.60 13.85 1.55
N ALA A 534 -23.59 14.73 1.61
CA ALA A 534 -23.48 15.84 0.69
C ALA A 534 -23.33 15.35 -0.76
N MET A 535 -24.04 15.99 -1.70
CA MET A 535 -23.94 15.63 -3.11
C MET A 535 -22.51 15.86 -3.64
N PRO A 536 -21.91 14.87 -4.32
CA PRO A 536 -20.59 15.03 -4.92
C PRO A 536 -20.53 16.18 -5.93
N SER A 537 -19.32 16.71 -6.16
CA SER A 537 -19.08 17.83 -7.08
C SER A 537 -19.52 17.48 -8.52
N SER A 538 -20.36 18.30 -9.12
CA SER A 538 -20.68 18.18 -10.56
C SER A 538 -19.56 18.63 -11.49
N THR A 539 -18.48 19.21 -10.97
CA THR A 539 -17.33 19.64 -11.77
C THR A 539 -16.32 18.50 -11.91
N VAL A 540 -16.20 17.97 -13.13
CA VAL A 540 -15.23 16.94 -13.51
C VAL A 540 -14.31 17.51 -14.59
N GLY A 541 -13.00 17.43 -14.37
CA GLY A 541 -11.98 17.75 -15.36
C GLY A 541 -11.55 16.51 -16.15
N GLY A 542 -11.05 16.71 -17.37
CA GLY A 542 -10.40 15.66 -18.16
C GLY A 542 -11.30 14.65 -18.87
N GLY A 543 -12.53 14.47 -18.42
CA GLY A 543 -13.45 13.46 -18.96
C GLY A 543 -13.65 13.59 -20.47
N ALA A 544 -13.44 12.48 -21.19
CA ALA A 544 -13.78 12.43 -22.60
C ALA A 544 -15.29 12.52 -22.77
N SER A 545 -15.72 13.38 -23.70
CA SER A 545 -17.12 13.55 -24.05
C SER A 545 -17.28 13.29 -25.53
N TRP A 546 -18.33 12.54 -25.87
CA TRP A 546 -18.72 12.22 -27.22
C TRP A 546 -20.18 12.64 -27.45
N PRO A 547 -20.45 13.95 -27.59
CA PRO A 547 -21.81 14.45 -27.73
C PRO A 547 -22.56 13.78 -28.88
N GLY A 548 -23.70 13.15 -28.58
CA GLY A 548 -24.56 12.50 -29.57
C GLY A 548 -24.05 11.15 -30.07
N TRP A 549 -22.95 10.62 -29.51
CA TRP A 549 -22.41 9.31 -29.88
C TRP A 549 -22.43 8.36 -28.69
N ASP A 550 -23.28 7.33 -28.76
CA ASP A 550 -23.39 6.28 -27.73
C ASP A 550 -22.16 5.35 -27.76
N ILE A 551 -21.10 5.81 -27.12
CA ILE A 551 -19.80 5.15 -27.13
C ILE A 551 -19.22 4.95 -25.74
N ALA A 552 -19.64 5.71 -24.71
CA ALA A 552 -19.20 5.44 -23.35
C ALA A 552 -19.74 4.09 -22.86
N ARG A 553 -18.96 3.37 -22.05
CA ARG A 553 -19.30 2.01 -21.57
C ARG A 553 -19.13 1.81 -20.07
N GLY A 554 -18.52 2.76 -19.38
CA GLY A 554 -18.32 2.67 -17.95
C GLY A 554 -17.22 3.61 -17.50
N ALA A 555 -17.08 3.74 -16.19
CA ALA A 555 -15.98 4.45 -15.58
C ALA A 555 -15.62 3.75 -14.27
N ALA A 556 -14.33 3.73 -13.96
CA ALA A 556 -13.81 3.23 -12.70
C ALA A 556 -12.95 4.31 -12.05
N LEU A 557 -12.97 4.36 -10.71
CA LEU A 557 -12.05 5.21 -9.96
C LEU A 557 -10.73 4.48 -9.79
N GLY A 558 -9.65 5.17 -10.15
CA GLY A 558 -8.31 4.76 -9.76
C GLY A 558 -8.08 5.01 -8.29
N ALA A 559 -8.53 6.17 -7.81
CA ALA A 559 -8.77 6.44 -6.40
C ALA A 559 -9.62 7.73 -6.23
N ALA A 560 -9.65 8.34 -5.03
CA ALA A 560 -10.72 9.26 -4.61
C ALA A 560 -10.95 10.49 -5.49
N THR A 561 -9.94 10.99 -6.22
CA THR A 561 -10.04 12.23 -7.01
C THR A 561 -9.83 12.03 -8.51
N ASN A 562 -9.65 10.80 -9.01
CA ASN A 562 -9.44 10.56 -10.45
C ASN A 562 -9.83 9.13 -10.87
N GLY A 563 -10.01 8.93 -12.18
CA GLY A 563 -10.39 7.65 -12.72
C GLY A 563 -10.27 7.57 -14.24
N LEU A 564 -10.74 6.47 -14.80
CA LEU A 564 -10.73 6.19 -16.23
C LEU A 564 -12.16 5.98 -16.74
N LEU A 565 -12.49 6.64 -17.84
CA LEU A 565 -13.70 6.45 -18.62
C LEU A 565 -13.39 5.51 -19.80
N LEU A 566 -14.21 4.48 -19.96
CA LEU A 566 -14.10 3.49 -21.03
C LEU A 566 -14.99 3.85 -22.21
N ASP A 567 -14.41 3.83 -23.42
CA ASP A 567 -15.16 3.88 -24.67
C ASP A 567 -15.42 2.49 -25.26
N GLY A 568 -16.35 2.39 -26.21
CA GLY A 568 -16.79 1.15 -26.81
C GLY A 568 -15.72 0.39 -27.59
N PHE A 569 -14.64 1.05 -27.99
CA PHE A 569 -13.51 0.41 -28.67
C PHE A 569 -12.43 -0.07 -27.70
N GLY A 570 -12.59 0.15 -26.38
CA GLY A 570 -11.59 -0.20 -25.37
C GLY A 570 -10.66 0.97 -25.02
N GLY A 571 -10.88 2.17 -25.59
CA GLY A 571 -10.09 3.34 -25.24
C GLY A 571 -10.37 3.79 -23.81
N LEU A 572 -9.30 4.05 -23.06
CA LEU A 572 -9.35 4.52 -21.67
C LEU A 572 -8.98 6.00 -21.60
N HIS A 573 -9.85 6.81 -21.02
CA HIS A 573 -9.76 8.27 -20.99
C HIS A 573 -9.75 8.79 -19.56
N PRO A 574 -8.70 9.49 -19.10
CA PRO A 574 -8.63 9.94 -17.72
C PRO A 574 -9.64 11.04 -17.41
N PHE A 575 -10.23 10.99 -16.22
CA PHE A 575 -11.02 12.07 -15.64
C PHE A 575 -10.57 12.35 -14.21
N TRP A 576 -10.87 13.53 -13.67
CA TRP A 576 -10.49 13.93 -12.32
C TRP A 576 -11.43 14.95 -11.68
N PHE A 577 -11.39 15.00 -10.36
CA PHE A 577 -12.04 15.99 -9.52
C PHE A 577 -10.94 16.92 -8.95
N GLY A 578 -10.91 18.19 -9.36
CA GLY A 578 -9.85 19.14 -8.93
C GLY A 578 -8.63 19.20 -9.86
N SER A 579 -7.41 19.05 -9.33
CA SER A 579 -6.14 19.08 -10.08
C SER A 579 -5.65 17.68 -10.47
N SER A 580 -5.04 17.53 -11.66
CA SER A 580 -4.76 16.23 -12.31
C SER A 580 -3.34 15.67 -12.12
N SER A 581 -3.20 14.34 -12.17
CA SER A 581 -1.92 13.61 -12.28
C SER A 581 -1.92 12.41 -13.25
N ILE A 582 -3.05 12.06 -13.90
CA ILE A 582 -3.12 10.94 -14.85
C ILE A 582 -3.13 11.49 -16.28
N THR A 583 -2.20 11.00 -17.09
CA THR A 583 -2.21 11.19 -18.55
C THR A 583 -2.41 9.85 -19.25
N SER A 584 -2.94 9.86 -20.47
CA SER A 584 -3.16 8.65 -21.27
C SER A 584 -1.86 7.86 -21.54
N SER A 585 -0.70 8.51 -21.48
CA SER A 585 0.63 7.88 -21.55
C SER A 585 0.95 6.93 -20.41
N ASN A 586 0.21 7.00 -19.29
CA ASN A 586 0.47 6.20 -18.10
C ASN A 586 -0.28 4.86 -18.12
N ILE A 587 -1.08 4.60 -19.15
CA ILE A 587 -1.89 3.39 -19.29
C ILE A 587 -1.18 2.44 -20.25
N THR A 588 -0.89 1.21 -19.79
CA THR A 588 -0.24 0.18 -20.59
C THR A 588 -1.04 -1.12 -20.58
N GLY A 589 -0.99 -1.88 -21.67
CA GLY A 589 -1.68 -3.17 -21.77
C GLY A 589 -3.20 -3.11 -21.98
N ALA A 590 -3.82 -1.93 -22.00
CA ALA A 590 -5.25 -1.79 -22.24
C ALA A 590 -5.67 -2.39 -23.60
N PRO A 591 -6.72 -3.23 -23.64
CA PRO A 591 -7.19 -3.80 -24.90
C PRO A 591 -7.83 -2.71 -25.76
N TYR A 592 -7.62 -2.79 -27.07
CA TYR A 592 -8.27 -1.91 -28.02
C TYR A 592 -8.75 -2.74 -29.21
N TRP A 593 -10.02 -2.56 -29.58
CA TRP A 593 -10.70 -3.25 -30.69
C TRP A 593 -11.08 -2.24 -31.77
N PRO A 594 -10.17 -1.93 -32.71
CA PRO A 594 -10.41 -0.95 -33.77
C PRO A 594 -11.67 -1.28 -34.58
N GLY A 595 -12.66 -0.39 -34.55
CA GLY A 595 -13.89 -0.53 -35.33
C GLY A 595 -14.92 -1.50 -34.78
N TRP A 596 -14.71 -2.07 -33.58
CA TRP A 596 -15.64 -3.00 -32.94
C TRP A 596 -16.07 -2.45 -31.58
N SER A 597 -17.33 -2.03 -31.46
CA SER A 597 -17.88 -1.55 -30.17
C SER A 597 -18.22 -2.71 -29.25
N ILE A 598 -17.19 -3.36 -28.69
CA ILE A 598 -17.32 -4.60 -27.90
C ILE A 598 -16.84 -4.46 -26.45
N ALA A 599 -16.13 -3.40 -26.09
CA ALA A 599 -15.84 -3.11 -24.69
C ALA A 599 -17.17 -2.81 -23.97
N ARG A 600 -17.34 -3.32 -22.74
CA ARG A 600 -18.58 -3.17 -21.98
C ARG A 600 -18.41 -2.72 -20.55
N ALA A 601 -17.28 -2.99 -19.92
CA ALA A 601 -17.09 -2.62 -18.53
C ALA A 601 -15.61 -2.43 -18.18
N ILE A 602 -15.37 -1.62 -17.15
CA ILE A 602 -14.05 -1.35 -16.59
C ILE A 602 -14.15 -1.44 -15.07
N GLY A 603 -13.19 -2.14 -14.46
CA GLY A 603 -13.01 -2.23 -13.01
C GLY A 603 -11.57 -1.91 -12.63
N MET A 604 -11.39 -1.21 -11.50
CA MET A 604 -10.10 -0.78 -10.95
C MET A 604 -10.09 -0.96 -9.44
#